data_AF-A0AA41SDR8-F1
#
_entry.id   AF-A0AA41SDR8-F1
#
_cell.length_a   1.000
_cell.length_b   1.000
_cell.length_c   1.000
_cell.angle_alpha   90.00
_cell.angle_beta   90.00
_cell.angle_gamma   90.00
#
_symmetry.space_group_name_H-M   'P 1'
#
loop_
_entity.id
_entity.type
_entity.pdbx_description
1 polymer ?
#
loop_
_entity_poly.entity_id
_entity_poly.type
_entity_poly.pdbx_seq_one_letter_code
_entity_poly.pdbx_strand_id
1 'polypeptide(L)'
;MLTAASTPAPANSNRSRLRLFFRLGIAVTLSAALLWFTIQLRPHCSLEKFYIPALNKTSNHPNSTAISLELSFWNRNNEKSIYFDNLSMTLYYYHGKSLISLIGYTSIPEFYQQHRHTKHHAETIQTFGVPWEDVKMKVSNGSTGAVFRVNLVMNVRYWNGIWKSRRHELRLGVNVTINDQGMKSVNSSLRLSNASGPG
;
A
#
# COMPACT_ATOMS: atom_id res chain seq x y z
N MET A 1 -64.58 16.40 -63.09
CA MET A 1 -64.65 15.52 -61.90
C MET A 1 -63.25 15.47 -61.31
N LEU A 2 -63.01 16.22 -60.22
CA LEU A 2 -61.68 16.33 -59.59
C LEU A 2 -61.57 15.28 -58.46
N THR A 3 -60.66 14.33 -58.62
CA THR A 3 -60.37 13.30 -57.61
C THR A 3 -59.34 13.85 -56.61
N ALA A 4 -59.72 13.96 -55.34
CA ALA A 4 -58.85 14.46 -54.28
C ALA A 4 -57.76 13.44 -53.90
N ALA A 5 -56.51 13.89 -53.86
CA ALA A 5 -55.38 13.11 -53.36
C ALA A 5 -55.43 13.04 -51.83
N SER A 6 -55.37 11.83 -51.28
CA SER A 6 -55.29 11.59 -49.83
C SER A 6 -53.87 11.83 -49.32
N THR A 7 -53.74 12.73 -48.35
CA THR A 7 -52.48 13.04 -47.68
C THR A 7 -52.05 11.88 -46.77
N PRO A 8 -50.78 11.41 -46.82
CA PRO A 8 -50.33 10.30 -45.99
C PRO A 8 -50.21 10.72 -44.52
N ALA A 9 -50.67 9.85 -43.62
CA ALA A 9 -50.63 10.05 -42.17
C ALA A 9 -49.19 10.18 -41.64
N PRO A 10 -48.92 11.05 -40.64
CA PRO A 10 -47.56 11.25 -40.14
C PRO A 10 -47.04 10.01 -39.41
N ALA A 11 -46.08 9.33 -40.04
CA ALA A 11 -45.43 8.15 -39.50
C ALA A 11 -44.53 8.50 -38.30
N ASN A 12 -44.92 8.02 -37.12
CA ASN A 12 -44.05 7.26 -36.20
C ASN A 12 -42.74 7.92 -35.68
N SER A 13 -42.73 9.24 -35.47
CA SER A 13 -41.60 9.98 -34.86
C SER A 13 -41.34 9.60 -33.38
N ASN A 14 -42.39 9.26 -32.62
CA ASN A 14 -42.24 8.94 -31.20
C ASN A 14 -41.60 7.56 -30.94
N ARG A 15 -41.82 6.55 -31.79
CA ARG A 15 -41.14 5.24 -31.62
C ARG A 15 -39.68 5.27 -32.05
N SER A 16 -39.26 6.16 -32.94
CA SER A 16 -37.83 6.32 -33.28
C SER A 16 -37.08 7.04 -32.15
N ARG A 17 -37.68 8.10 -31.58
CA ARG A 17 -37.14 8.81 -30.41
C ARG A 17 -37.03 7.90 -29.18
N LEU A 18 -38.06 7.12 -28.86
CA LEU A 18 -38.05 6.18 -27.74
C LEU A 18 -36.95 5.12 -27.87
N ARG A 19 -36.76 4.55 -29.08
CA ARG A 19 -35.68 3.59 -29.37
C ARG A 19 -34.29 4.20 -29.20
N LEU A 20 -34.12 5.48 -29.52
CA LEU A 20 -32.86 6.20 -29.32
C LEU A 20 -32.55 6.39 -27.83
N PHE A 21 -33.53 6.80 -27.02
CA PHE A 21 -33.34 6.95 -25.57
C PHE A 21 -32.97 5.63 -24.88
N PHE A 22 -33.62 4.51 -25.25
CA PHE A 22 -33.24 3.20 -24.72
C PHE A 22 -31.80 2.81 -25.10
N ARG A 23 -31.38 3.04 -26.35
CA ARG A 23 -30.01 2.75 -26.79
C ARG A 23 -28.97 3.59 -26.05
N LEU A 24 -29.25 4.89 -25.86
CA LEU A 24 -28.38 5.78 -25.11
C LEU A 24 -28.30 5.36 -23.63
N GLY A 25 -29.44 4.99 -23.02
CA GLY A 25 -29.47 4.50 -21.64
C GLY A 25 -28.62 3.24 -21.44
N ILE A 26 -28.76 2.26 -22.33
CA ILE A 26 -27.95 1.02 -22.31
C ILE A 26 -26.46 1.33 -22.49
N ALA A 27 -26.11 2.24 -23.41
CA ALA A 27 -24.72 2.62 -23.62
C ALA A 27 -24.11 3.30 -22.38
N VAL A 28 -24.86 4.19 -21.72
CA VAL A 28 -24.43 4.86 -20.48
C VAL A 28 -24.23 3.85 -19.36
N THR A 29 -25.17 2.94 -19.13
CA THR A 29 -25.04 1.94 -18.06
C THR A 29 -23.89 0.97 -18.30
N LEU A 30 -23.70 0.49 -19.55
CA LEU A 30 -22.57 -0.34 -19.93
C LEU A 30 -21.23 0.39 -19.74
N SER A 31 -21.15 1.66 -20.14
CA SER A 31 -19.93 2.45 -19.97
C SER A 31 -19.58 2.68 -18.50
N ALA A 32 -20.57 2.97 -17.65
CA ALA A 32 -20.38 3.11 -16.21
C ALA A 32 -19.93 1.79 -15.57
N ALA A 33 -20.53 0.67 -15.96
CA ALA A 33 -20.14 -0.65 -15.49
C ALA A 33 -18.68 -0.97 -15.87
N LEU A 34 -18.29 -0.74 -17.13
CA LEU A 34 -16.92 -0.95 -17.60
C LEU A 34 -15.90 -0.10 -16.81
N LEU A 35 -16.21 1.17 -16.54
CA LEU A 35 -15.35 2.04 -15.72
C LEU A 35 -15.21 1.51 -14.29
N TRP A 36 -16.29 1.03 -13.68
CA TRP A 36 -16.24 0.44 -12.34
C TRP A 36 -15.29 -0.77 -12.27
N PHE A 37 -15.31 -1.63 -13.30
CA PHE A 37 -14.42 -2.79 -13.37
C PHE A 37 -12.93 -2.41 -13.51
N THR A 38 -12.58 -1.23 -14.01
CA THR A 38 -11.17 -0.83 -14.17
C THR A 38 -10.59 -0.13 -12.93
N ILE A 39 -11.40 0.51 -12.09
CA ILE A 39 -10.90 1.26 -10.92
C ILE A 39 -10.28 0.32 -9.88
N GLN A 40 -8.98 0.42 -9.64
CA GLN A 40 -8.25 -0.36 -8.64
C GLN A 40 -7.52 0.59 -7.69
N LEU A 41 -7.74 0.43 -6.40
CA LEU A 41 -7.09 1.21 -5.36
C LEU A 41 -5.89 0.46 -4.82
N ARG A 42 -4.74 1.14 -4.75
CA ARG A 42 -3.53 0.59 -4.12
C ARG A 42 -3.80 0.29 -2.63
N PRO A 43 -3.27 -0.82 -2.09
CA PRO A 43 -3.38 -1.10 -0.67
C PRO A 43 -2.67 -0.01 0.15
N HIS A 44 -3.21 0.30 1.31
CA HIS A 44 -2.55 1.14 2.29
C HIS A 44 -1.62 0.28 3.14
N CYS A 45 -0.34 0.65 3.18
CA CYS A 45 0.63 -0.03 4.03
C CYS A 45 1.07 0.94 5.12
N SER A 46 1.04 0.50 6.38
CA SER A 46 1.53 1.25 7.53
C SER A 46 2.47 0.41 8.38
N LEU A 47 3.40 1.09 9.03
CA LEU A 47 4.25 0.53 10.07
C LEU A 47 3.60 0.86 11.42
N GLU A 48 3.06 -0.16 12.06
CA GLU A 48 2.31 -0.07 13.32
C GLU A 48 3.25 -0.08 14.53
N LYS A 49 4.24 -0.98 14.51
CA LYS A 49 5.23 -1.11 15.58
C LYS A 49 6.63 -1.17 14.99
N PHE A 50 7.57 -0.60 15.73
CA PHE A 50 8.99 -0.67 15.45
C PHE A 50 9.72 -0.58 16.78
N TYR A 51 10.48 -1.62 17.12
CA TYR A 51 11.09 -1.82 18.42
C TYR A 51 12.49 -2.41 18.31
N ILE A 52 13.40 -1.86 19.10
CA ILE A 52 14.80 -2.28 19.21
C ILE A 52 15.10 -2.57 20.68
N PRO A 53 15.20 -3.86 21.08
CA PRO A 53 15.46 -4.23 22.47
C PRO A 53 16.78 -3.67 23.02
N ALA A 54 17.83 -3.57 22.20
CA ALA A 54 19.13 -3.05 22.62
C ALA A 54 19.16 -1.58 23.06
N LEU A 55 18.10 -0.82 22.75
CA LEU A 55 17.97 0.58 23.17
C LEU A 55 17.05 0.75 24.37
N ASN A 56 16.32 -0.30 24.76
CA ASN A 56 15.40 -0.24 25.88
C ASN A 56 16.12 -0.61 27.19
N LYS A 57 16.25 0.37 28.09
CA LYS A 57 16.90 0.24 29.40
C LYS A 57 16.26 -0.79 30.33
N THR A 58 14.97 -1.11 30.13
CA THR A 58 14.21 -2.09 30.93
C THR A 58 14.02 -3.42 30.20
N SER A 59 14.68 -3.62 29.05
CA SER A 59 14.58 -4.86 28.28
C SER A 59 15.27 -6.02 28.97
N ASN A 60 14.63 -7.19 28.95
CA ASN A 60 15.25 -8.46 29.36
C ASN A 60 16.34 -8.94 28.37
N HIS A 61 16.43 -8.32 27.18
CA HIS A 61 17.40 -8.65 26.14
C HIS A 61 18.17 -7.40 25.67
N PRO A 62 18.96 -6.75 26.55
CA PRO A 62 19.62 -5.47 26.25
C PRO A 62 20.74 -5.58 25.22
N ASN A 63 21.18 -6.82 24.90
CA ASN A 63 22.19 -7.08 23.88
C ASN A 63 21.59 -7.51 22.53
N SER A 64 20.26 -7.63 22.44
CA SER A 64 19.61 -8.05 21.19
C SER A 64 19.51 -6.91 20.21
N THR A 65 20.29 -7.02 19.14
CA THR A 65 20.36 -6.07 18.02
C THR A 65 19.31 -6.35 16.95
N ALA A 66 18.41 -7.29 17.17
CA ALA A 66 17.29 -7.55 16.27
C ALA A 66 16.26 -6.41 16.33
N ILE A 67 15.64 -6.10 15.20
CA ILE A 67 14.57 -5.12 15.09
C ILE A 67 13.26 -5.87 14.94
N SER A 68 12.33 -5.66 15.87
CA SER A 68 10.97 -6.17 15.78
C SER A 68 10.06 -5.10 15.20
N LEU A 69 9.26 -5.46 14.21
CA LEU A 69 8.33 -4.55 13.54
C LEU A 69 7.00 -5.23 13.25
N GLU A 70 5.96 -4.42 13.12
CA GLU A 70 4.63 -4.86 12.72
C GLU A 70 4.14 -3.98 11.57
N LEU A 71 3.86 -4.61 10.43
CA LEU A 71 3.26 -3.98 9.26
C LEU A 71 1.76 -4.26 9.22
N SER A 72 1.01 -3.28 8.75
CA SER A 72 -0.41 -3.41 8.42
C SER A 72 -0.62 -3.13 6.94
N PHE A 73 -1.33 -4.05 6.29
CA PHE A 73 -1.74 -3.94 4.90
C PHE A 73 -3.27 -3.82 4.88
N TRP A 74 -3.81 -2.68 4.46
CA TRP A 74 -5.24 -2.44 4.32
C TRP A 74 -5.64 -2.42 2.84
N ASN A 75 -6.51 -3.34 2.45
CA ASN A 75 -7.11 -3.34 1.13
C ASN A 75 -8.28 -2.34 1.09
N ARG A 76 -8.07 -1.22 0.40
CA ARG A 76 -9.06 -0.15 0.23
C ARG A 76 -10.13 -0.42 -0.81
N ASN A 77 -9.97 -1.44 -1.62
CA ASN A 77 -10.96 -1.75 -2.64
C ASN A 77 -12.25 -2.20 -1.96
N ASN A 78 -13.38 -1.76 -2.51
CA ASN A 78 -14.70 -2.12 -2.00
C ASN A 78 -15.10 -3.54 -2.37
N GLU A 79 -14.68 -4.01 -3.55
CA GLU A 79 -15.12 -5.27 -4.14
C GLU A 79 -13.94 -6.16 -4.60
N LYS A 80 -12.76 -5.57 -4.79
CA LYS A 80 -11.60 -6.29 -5.36
C LYS A 80 -10.69 -6.80 -4.25
N SER A 81 -10.42 -8.10 -4.29
CA SER A 81 -9.41 -8.70 -3.44
C SER A 81 -8.02 -8.49 -4.03
N ILE A 82 -6.99 -8.59 -3.20
CA ILE A 82 -5.59 -8.42 -3.61
C ILE A 82 -4.81 -9.69 -3.30
N TYR A 83 -4.08 -10.18 -4.29
CA TYR A 83 -3.03 -11.17 -4.11
C TYR A 83 -1.70 -10.43 -4.06
N PHE A 84 -1.01 -10.54 -2.93
CA PHE A 84 0.35 -10.08 -2.74
C PHE A 84 1.28 -11.22 -3.09
N ASP A 85 2.19 -11.00 -4.02
CA ASP A 85 3.30 -11.92 -4.27
C ASP A 85 4.34 -11.77 -3.14
N ASN A 86 5.41 -12.58 -3.17
CA ASN A 86 6.50 -12.45 -2.18
C ASN A 86 6.97 -11.00 -2.08
N LEU A 87 6.97 -10.48 -0.85
CA LEU A 87 7.39 -9.14 -0.52
C LEU A 87 8.81 -9.18 0.01
N SER A 88 9.69 -8.35 -0.54
CA SER A 88 11.03 -8.12 -0.02
C SER A 88 11.04 -6.90 0.88
N MET A 89 11.51 -7.08 2.12
CA MET A 89 11.70 -6.00 3.07
C MET A 89 13.18 -5.77 3.29
N THR A 90 13.60 -4.50 3.23
CA THR A 90 14.97 -4.08 3.48
C THR A 90 14.98 -2.99 4.53
N LEU A 91 15.90 -3.11 5.48
CA LEU A 91 16.12 -2.15 6.54
C LEU A 91 17.42 -1.39 6.28
N TYR A 92 17.35 -0.08 6.46
CA TYR A 92 18.52 0.79 6.36
C TYR A 92 18.68 1.64 7.62
N TYR A 93 19.90 2.09 7.87
CA TYR A 93 20.24 3.04 8.91
C TYR A 93 20.91 4.28 8.33
N TYR A 94 20.51 5.46 8.79
CA TYR A 94 21.12 6.72 8.40
C TYR A 94 22.32 7.09 9.31
N HIS A 95 23.50 7.11 8.73
CA HIS A 95 24.73 7.62 9.34
C HIS A 95 24.78 9.15 9.16
N GLY A 96 23.93 9.87 9.89
CA GLY A 96 23.84 11.33 9.75
C GLY A 96 22.97 11.74 8.55
N LYS A 97 23.32 12.84 7.87
CA LYS A 97 22.41 13.50 6.90
C LYS A 97 22.35 12.85 5.52
N SER A 98 23.39 12.13 5.08
CA SER A 98 23.48 11.68 3.67
C SER A 98 23.91 10.23 3.49
N LEU A 99 24.56 9.61 4.48
CA LEU A 99 25.02 8.23 4.38
C LEU A 99 23.94 7.28 4.87
N ILE A 100 23.65 6.25 4.07
CA ILE A 100 22.65 5.22 4.38
C ILE A 100 23.27 3.85 4.13
N SER A 101 23.13 2.94 5.10
CA SER A 101 23.66 1.57 5.01
C SER A 101 22.53 0.56 5.09
N LEU A 102 22.61 -0.51 4.31
CA LEU A 102 21.75 -1.68 4.47
C LEU A 102 22.14 -2.38 5.79
N ILE A 103 21.16 -2.66 6.63
CA ILE A 103 21.39 -3.23 7.96
C ILE A 103 20.62 -4.53 8.21
N GLY A 104 19.74 -4.92 7.29
CA GLY A 104 18.89 -6.09 7.46
C GLY A 104 17.97 -6.28 6.26
N TYR A 105 17.53 -7.51 6.05
CA TYR A 105 16.54 -7.84 5.03
C TYR A 105 15.76 -9.08 5.44
N THR A 106 14.52 -9.20 4.97
CA THR A 106 13.69 -10.39 5.11
C THR A 106 12.68 -10.44 3.95
N SER A 107 11.91 -11.52 3.88
CA SER A 107 10.81 -11.65 2.94
C SER A 107 9.54 -12.11 3.63
N ILE A 108 8.41 -11.49 3.32
CA ILE A 108 7.09 -11.97 3.73
C ILE A 108 6.54 -12.83 2.58
N PRO A 109 6.15 -14.09 2.84
CA PRO A 109 5.55 -14.96 1.83
C PRO A 109 4.30 -14.36 1.21
N GLU A 110 4.00 -14.78 -0.02
CA GLU A 110 2.77 -14.37 -0.70
C GLU A 110 1.51 -14.60 0.14
N PHE A 111 0.54 -13.71 0.00
CA PHE A 111 -0.72 -13.83 0.71
C PHE A 111 -1.89 -13.21 -0.03
N TYR A 112 -3.06 -13.78 0.24
CA TYR A 112 -4.34 -13.25 -0.23
C TYR A 112 -4.97 -12.32 0.81
N GLN A 113 -5.64 -11.29 0.33
CA GLN A 113 -6.39 -10.34 1.15
C GLN A 113 -7.73 -9.98 0.50
N GLN A 114 -8.82 -10.26 1.22
CA GLN A 114 -10.17 -9.88 0.82
C GLN A 114 -10.32 -8.34 0.74
N HIS A 115 -11.26 -7.85 -0.08
CA HIS A 115 -11.66 -6.45 -0.11
C HIS A 115 -12.02 -5.92 1.29
N ARG A 116 -11.70 -4.65 1.56
CA ARG A 116 -11.94 -3.96 2.85
C ARG A 116 -11.33 -4.61 4.10
N HIS A 117 -10.50 -5.64 3.95
CA HIS A 117 -9.84 -6.28 5.09
C HIS A 117 -8.50 -5.62 5.40
N THR A 118 -7.99 -5.81 6.61
CA THR A 118 -6.64 -5.42 7.02
C THR A 118 -5.87 -6.66 7.48
N LYS A 119 -4.62 -6.81 7.06
CA LYS A 119 -3.76 -7.92 7.47
C LYS A 119 -2.49 -7.39 8.15
N HIS A 120 -2.18 -7.96 9.30
CA HIS A 120 -1.00 -7.62 10.09
C HIS A 120 0.10 -8.66 9.89
N HIS A 121 1.34 -8.20 9.79
CA HIS A 121 2.53 -9.03 9.68
C HIS A 121 3.58 -8.54 10.67
N ALA A 122 3.92 -9.38 11.65
CA ALA A 122 4.98 -9.13 12.60
C ALA A 122 6.25 -9.84 12.16
N GLU A 123 7.36 -9.13 12.13
CA GLU A 123 8.66 -9.64 11.71
C GLU A 123 9.72 -9.25 12.74
N THR A 124 10.70 -10.12 12.96
CA THR A 124 11.92 -9.80 13.71
C THR A 124 13.11 -10.02 12.82
N ILE A 125 13.87 -8.96 12.57
CA ILE A 125 14.97 -8.96 11.60
C ILE A 125 16.28 -8.78 12.36
N GLN A 126 17.17 -9.77 12.24
CA GLN A 126 18.52 -9.65 12.76
C GLN A 126 19.29 -8.60 11.95
N THR A 127 19.92 -7.66 12.65
CA THR A 127 20.69 -6.60 11.99
C THR A 127 22.17 -6.94 11.89
N PHE A 128 22.83 -6.29 10.93
CA PHE A 128 24.27 -6.34 10.71
C PHE A 128 24.83 -4.94 10.41
N GLY A 129 26.11 -4.71 10.74
CA GLY A 129 26.82 -3.47 10.38
C GLY A 129 26.32 -2.19 11.04
N VAL A 130 25.40 -2.27 12.00
CA VAL A 130 24.89 -1.10 12.73
C VAL A 130 25.90 -0.69 13.81
N PRO A 131 26.35 0.58 13.85
CA PRO A 131 27.19 1.09 14.92
C PRO A 131 26.34 1.35 16.18
N TRP A 132 26.00 0.30 16.91
CA TRP A 132 25.03 0.37 18.01
C TRP A 132 25.41 1.32 19.15
N GLU A 133 26.70 1.49 19.44
CA GLU A 133 27.15 2.47 20.44
C GLU A 133 26.84 3.91 20.01
N ASP A 134 27.07 4.24 18.73
CA ASP A 134 26.68 5.55 18.18
C ASP A 134 25.16 5.76 18.19
N VAL A 135 24.40 4.69 17.90
CA VAL A 135 22.94 4.72 17.97
C VAL A 135 22.48 5.02 19.39
N LYS A 136 23.01 4.30 20.39
CA LYS A 136 22.70 4.51 21.82
C LYS A 136 23.03 5.94 22.26
N MET A 137 24.18 6.48 21.86
CA MET A 137 24.55 7.87 22.17
C MET A 137 23.60 8.88 21.54
N LYS A 138 23.28 8.76 20.24
CA LYS A 138 22.34 9.67 19.54
C LYS A 138 20.96 9.69 20.17
N VAL A 139 20.51 8.53 20.61
CA VAL A 139 19.19 8.35 21.20
C VAL A 139 19.17 8.86 22.66
N SER A 140 20.23 8.65 23.44
CA SER A 140 20.32 9.10 24.84
C SER A 140 20.51 10.61 24.98
N ASN A 141 21.23 11.25 24.06
CA ASN A 141 21.57 12.67 24.14
C ASN A 141 20.43 13.62 23.75
N GLY A 142 19.20 13.11 23.56
CA GLY A 142 18.05 13.92 23.13
C GLY A 142 18.25 14.61 21.77
N SER A 143 19.22 14.13 20.97
CA SER A 143 19.52 14.64 19.63
C SER A 143 18.38 14.29 18.66
N THR A 144 18.54 14.56 17.35
CA THR A 144 17.53 14.35 16.28
C THR A 144 17.00 12.90 16.11
N GLY A 145 17.30 11.99 17.04
CA GLY A 145 16.93 10.58 17.05
C GLY A 145 17.75 9.77 16.05
N ALA A 146 17.95 8.49 16.35
CA ALA A 146 18.44 7.56 15.35
C ALA A 146 17.35 7.32 14.30
N VAL A 147 17.69 7.47 13.01
CA VAL A 147 16.73 7.31 11.91
C VAL A 147 17.04 6.02 11.16
N PHE A 148 16.04 5.15 11.12
CA PHE A 148 16.02 3.94 10.32
C PHE A 148 15.09 4.13 9.12
N ARG A 149 15.24 3.30 8.10
CA ARG A 149 14.33 3.28 6.96
C ARG A 149 13.89 1.86 6.68
N VAL A 150 12.59 1.68 6.54
CA VAL A 150 11.96 0.43 6.11
C VAL A 150 11.56 0.61 4.65
N ASN A 151 12.05 -0.26 3.77
CA ASN A 151 11.70 -0.30 2.37
C ASN A 151 11.03 -1.65 2.05
N LEU A 152 9.90 -1.61 1.36
CA LEU A 152 9.17 -2.76 0.87
C LEU A 152 9.11 -2.74 -0.66
N VAL A 153 9.39 -3.88 -1.28
CA VAL A 153 9.18 -4.12 -2.70
C VAL A 153 8.29 -5.34 -2.85
N MET A 154 7.17 -5.18 -3.55
CA MET A 154 6.19 -6.26 -3.75
C MET A 154 5.49 -6.12 -5.10
N ASN A 155 4.92 -7.23 -5.58
CA ASN A 155 3.99 -7.22 -6.70
C ASN A 155 2.59 -7.55 -6.20
N VAL A 156 1.59 -6.83 -6.69
CA VAL A 156 0.18 -7.08 -6.36
C VAL A 156 -0.65 -7.39 -7.60
N ARG A 157 -1.65 -8.25 -7.44
CA ARG A 157 -2.64 -8.60 -8.47
C ARG A 157 -4.04 -8.43 -7.89
N TYR A 158 -4.89 -7.66 -8.56
CA TYR A 158 -6.27 -7.41 -8.15
C TYR A 158 -7.19 -8.47 -8.74
N TRP A 159 -8.07 -9.04 -7.93
CA TRP A 159 -9.09 -9.99 -8.38
C TRP A 159 -10.47 -9.33 -8.32
N ASN A 160 -11.17 -9.31 -9.44
CA ASN A 160 -12.49 -8.70 -9.59
C ASN A 160 -13.66 -9.71 -9.57
N GLY A 161 -13.41 -10.96 -9.19
CA GLY A 161 -14.40 -12.04 -9.24
C GLY A 161 -14.33 -12.90 -10.50
N ILE A 162 -13.82 -12.37 -11.61
CA ILE A 162 -13.78 -13.07 -12.91
C ILE A 162 -12.34 -13.38 -13.33
N TRP A 163 -11.43 -12.41 -13.21
CA TRP A 163 -10.03 -12.57 -13.57
C TRP A 163 -9.09 -11.80 -12.63
N LYS A 164 -7.80 -12.19 -12.63
CA LYS A 164 -6.73 -11.44 -11.98
C LYS A 164 -6.24 -10.34 -12.92
N SER A 165 -5.92 -9.18 -12.37
CA SER A 165 -5.19 -8.14 -13.09
C SER A 165 -3.77 -8.62 -13.44
N ARG A 166 -3.08 -7.82 -14.25
CA ARG A 166 -1.62 -7.93 -14.40
C ARG A 166 -0.95 -7.65 -13.05
N ARG A 167 0.33 -8.03 -12.94
CA ARG A 167 1.16 -7.68 -11.79
C ARG A 167 1.43 -6.17 -11.79
N HIS A 168 1.26 -5.56 -10.63
CA HIS A 168 1.61 -4.15 -10.38
C HIS A 168 2.66 -4.10 -9.30
N GLU A 169 3.84 -3.57 -9.63
CA GLU A 169 4.92 -3.39 -8.66
C GLU A 169 4.61 -2.21 -7.72
N LEU A 170 4.86 -2.40 -6.43
CA LEU A 170 4.79 -1.38 -5.40
C LEU A 170 6.14 -1.31 -4.69
N ARG A 171 6.76 -0.12 -4.73
CA ARG A 171 7.94 0.22 -3.94
C ARG A 171 7.54 1.23 -2.89
N LEU A 172 7.54 0.81 -1.64
CA LEU A 172 7.09 1.60 -0.51
C LEU A 172 8.23 1.81 0.48
N GLY A 173 8.26 2.96 1.14
CA GLY A 173 9.28 3.24 2.14
C GLY A 173 8.81 4.23 3.19
N VAL A 174 9.44 4.16 4.35
CA VAL A 174 9.21 5.11 5.44
C VAL A 174 10.46 5.25 6.31
N ASN A 175 10.71 6.48 6.76
CA ASN A 175 11.74 6.76 7.76
C ASN A 175 11.14 6.67 9.16
N VAL A 176 11.89 6.08 10.08
CA VAL A 176 11.48 5.79 11.45
C VAL A 176 12.51 6.38 12.40
N THR A 177 12.12 7.43 13.11
CA THR A 177 12.91 8.00 14.19
C THR A 177 12.63 7.22 15.48
N ILE A 178 13.68 6.90 16.24
CA ILE A 178 13.64 6.07 17.44
C ILE A 178 13.89 6.91 18.70
N ASN A 179 13.13 6.62 19.76
CA ASN A 179 13.26 7.23 21.08
C ASN A 179 14.21 6.44 22.00
N ASP A 180 14.41 6.94 23.23
CA ASP A 180 15.31 6.35 24.24
C ASP A 180 14.79 5.09 24.93
N GLN A 181 13.64 4.61 24.50
CA GLN A 181 13.07 3.31 24.85
C GLN A 181 13.15 2.32 23.68
N GLY A 182 13.84 2.66 22.60
CA GLY A 182 13.99 1.80 21.43
C GLY A 182 12.73 1.65 20.58
N MET A 183 11.72 2.49 20.78
CA MET A 183 10.47 2.49 20.03
C MET A 183 10.45 3.63 19.01
N LYS A 184 9.60 3.52 17.98
CA LYS A 184 9.29 4.69 17.12
C LYS A 184 8.84 5.87 17.98
N SER A 185 9.38 7.07 17.71
CA SER A 185 9.10 8.28 18.51
C SER A 185 7.65 8.76 18.40
N VAL A 186 6.94 8.36 17.34
CA VAL A 186 5.53 8.73 17.10
C VAL A 186 4.64 7.58 17.54
N ASN A 187 3.57 7.87 18.29
CA ASN A 187 2.65 6.84 18.77
C ASN A 187 1.68 6.31 17.69
N SER A 188 1.33 7.11 16.69
CA SER A 188 0.49 6.69 15.55
C SER A 188 1.25 5.83 14.52
N SER A 189 0.52 5.12 13.68
CA SER A 189 1.12 4.32 12.61
C SER A 189 1.76 5.20 11.54
N LEU A 190 2.89 4.76 11.02
CA LEU A 190 3.62 5.49 9.98
C LEU A 190 3.23 4.93 8.62
N ARG A 191 2.56 5.74 7.80
CA ARG A 191 2.16 5.32 6.44
C ARG A 191 3.39 5.21 5.55
N LEU A 192 3.53 4.08 4.87
CA LEU A 192 4.54 3.92 3.84
C LEU A 192 4.06 4.58 2.55
N SER A 193 4.94 5.38 1.94
CA SER A 193 4.68 6.09 0.68
C SER A 193 5.60 5.57 -0.41
N ASN A 194 5.40 6.02 -1.66
CA ASN A 194 6.27 5.59 -2.76
C ASN A 194 7.72 5.90 -2.40
N ALA A 195 8.54 4.84 -2.32
CA ALA A 195 9.97 5.01 -2.13
C ALA A 195 10.57 5.45 -3.45
N SER A 196 11.18 6.64 -3.47
CA SER A 196 12.33 6.87 -4.34
C SER A 196 13.38 5.85 -3.90
N GLY A 197 13.63 4.84 -4.73
CA GLY A 197 14.75 3.93 -4.50
C GLY A 197 16.06 4.70 -4.47
N PRO A 198 17.12 4.18 -3.84
CA PRO A 198 18.46 4.57 -4.25
C PRO A 198 18.57 4.18 -5.73
N GLY A 199 18.74 5.18 -6.60
CA GLY A 199 19.20 4.95 -7.98
C GLY A 199 20.63 4.45 -7.97
#